data_AF-A0A3C0QLE5-F1
#
_entry.id   AF-A0A3C0QLE5-F1
#
_cell.length_a   1.000
_cell.length_b   1.000
_cell.length_c   1.000
_cell.angle_alpha   90.00
_cell.angle_beta   90.00
_cell.angle_gamma   90.00
#
_symmetry.space_group_name_H-M   'P 1'
#
loop_
_entity.id
_entity.type
_entity.pdbx_description
1 polymer ?
#
loop_
_entity_poly.entity_id
_entity_poly.type
_entity_poly.pdbx_seq_one_letter_code
_entity_poly.pdbx_strand_id
1 'polypeptide(L)'
;AGIHFIELFHGPTLAFKDMALTMLPHLLKIAARKMKNTNEIVILTATSGDTGKAALESFSDVNGTKIIVFYPRDGVSKIQERQMITQEGSNTHVIAIEG
;
A
#
# COMPACT_ATOMS: atom_id res chain seq x y z
N ALA A 1 -23.49 -22.21 -21.34
CA ALA A 1 -22.18 -21.57 -21.10
C ALA A 1 -21.99 -21.45 -19.59
N GLY A 2 -20.81 -21.76 -19.06
CA GLY A 2 -20.53 -21.70 -17.61
C GLY A 2 -20.23 -20.27 -17.14
N ILE A 3 -20.46 -20.00 -15.86
CA ILE A 3 -20.01 -18.78 -15.18
C ILE A 3 -18.64 -19.07 -14.56
N HIS A 4 -17.68 -18.18 -14.77
CA HIS A 4 -16.34 -18.27 -14.22
C HIS A 4 -16.01 -17.00 -13.44
N PHE A 5 -15.23 -17.14 -12.37
CA PHE A 5 -14.70 -16.05 -11.57
C PHE A 5 -13.17 -16.08 -11.62
N ILE A 6 -12.55 -14.90 -11.71
CA ILE A 6 -11.09 -14.75 -11.61
C ILE A 6 -10.79 -14.25 -10.20
N GLU A 7 -10.20 -15.11 -9.39
CA GLU A 7 -9.95 -14.84 -7.97
C GLU A 7 -8.61 -14.10 -7.78
N LEU A 8 -8.66 -12.78 -7.87
CA LEU A 8 -7.49 -11.89 -7.72
C LEU A 8 -7.20 -11.50 -6.26
N PHE A 9 -7.82 -12.14 -5.28
CA PHE A 9 -7.75 -11.80 -3.86
C PHE A 9 -6.90 -12.77 -3.03
N HIS A 10 -6.02 -13.54 -3.66
CA HIS A 10 -5.11 -14.46 -2.97
C HIS A 10 -3.79 -13.81 -2.53
N GLY A 11 -3.67 -12.49 -2.68
CA GLY A 11 -2.54 -11.71 -2.22
C GLY A 11 -2.60 -11.41 -0.71
N PRO A 12 -1.55 -10.77 -0.18
CA PRO A 12 -1.38 -10.54 1.26
C PRO A 12 -2.47 -9.65 1.89
N THR A 13 -3.21 -8.88 1.10
CA THR A 13 -4.26 -7.99 1.61
C THR A 13 -5.67 -8.42 1.23
N LEU A 14 -5.78 -9.60 0.58
CA LEU A 14 -7.04 -10.17 0.12
C LEU A 14 -7.79 -9.26 -0.87
N ALA A 15 -7.05 -8.47 -1.63
CA ALA A 15 -7.60 -7.52 -2.59
C ALA A 15 -6.85 -7.58 -3.92
N PHE A 16 -7.57 -7.34 -5.03
CA PHE A 16 -6.97 -7.36 -6.37
C PHE A 16 -5.83 -6.36 -6.58
N LYS A 17 -5.74 -5.33 -5.72
CA LYS A 17 -4.70 -4.30 -5.78
C LYS A 17 -3.31 -4.88 -5.55
N ASP A 18 -3.22 -6.02 -4.85
CA ASP A 18 -1.97 -6.75 -4.63
C ASP A 18 -1.27 -7.11 -5.95
N MET A 19 -2.04 -7.35 -7.02
CA MET A 19 -1.50 -7.67 -8.35
C MET A 19 -0.58 -6.56 -8.89
N ALA A 20 -0.95 -5.30 -8.66
CA ALA A 20 -0.19 -4.15 -9.14
C ALA A 20 0.78 -3.62 -8.08
N LEU A 21 0.30 -3.46 -6.85
CA LEU A 21 1.05 -2.76 -5.82
C LEU A 21 2.27 -3.54 -5.35
N THR A 22 2.21 -4.88 -5.29
CA THR A 22 3.38 -5.69 -4.89
C THR A 22 4.57 -5.51 -5.85
N MET A 23 4.31 -5.29 -7.14
CA MET A 23 5.35 -5.10 -8.15
C MET A 23 5.88 -3.67 -8.22
N LEU A 24 5.04 -2.68 -7.90
CA LEU A 24 5.34 -1.26 -8.07
C LEU A 24 6.63 -0.78 -7.36
N PRO A 25 6.89 -1.09 -6.06
CA PRO A 25 8.11 -0.64 -5.39
C PRO A 25 9.38 -1.14 -6.08
N HIS A 26 9.38 -2.36 -6.62
CA HIS A 26 10.53 -2.91 -7.33
C HIS A 26 10.77 -2.19 -8.66
N LEU A 27 9.70 -1.92 -9.42
CA LEU A 27 9.78 -1.16 -10.67
C LEU A 27 10.26 0.28 -10.41
N LEU A 28 9.74 0.91 -9.35
CA LEU A 28 10.13 2.25 -8.95
C LEU A 28 11.61 2.33 -8.59
N LYS A 29 12.14 1.35 -7.85
CA LYS A 29 13.58 1.26 -7.55
C LYS A 29 14.43 1.08 -8.80
N ILE A 30 13.99 0.26 -9.75
CA ILE A 30 14.70 0.09 -11.03
C ILE A 30 14.70 1.42 -11.79
N ALA A 31 13.58 2.12 -11.87
CA ALA A 31 13.47 3.41 -12.53
C ALA A 31 14.38 4.47 -11.88
N ALA A 32 14.34 4.59 -10.54
CA ALA A 32 15.18 5.50 -9.78
C ALA A 32 16.68 5.26 -10.03
N ARG A 33 17.11 3.99 -10.01
CA ARG A 33 18.50 3.60 -10.33
C ARG A 33 18.89 4.00 -11.75
N LYS A 34 18.03 3.74 -12.75
CA LYS A 34 18.28 4.12 -14.15
C LYS A 34 18.42 5.64 -14.32
N MET A 35 17.65 6.40 -13.54
CA MET A 35 17.73 7.86 -13.51
C MET A 35 18.88 8.41 -12.66
N LYS A 36 19.70 7.55 -12.04
CA LYS A 36 20.73 7.92 -11.07
C LYS A 36 20.17 8.76 -9.91
N ASN A 37 18.90 8.55 -9.55
CA ASN A 37 18.25 9.22 -8.43
C ASN A 37 18.56 8.44 -7.15
N THR A 38 19.28 9.07 -6.23
CA THR A 38 19.64 8.52 -4.91
C THR A 38 18.78 9.07 -3.78
N ASN A 39 17.79 9.91 -4.09
CA ASN A 39 16.90 10.47 -3.08
C ASN A 39 15.94 9.40 -2.54
N GLU A 40 15.56 9.52 -1.28
CA GLU A 40 14.46 8.76 -0.71
C GLU A 40 13.15 9.14 -1.42
N ILE A 41 12.37 8.14 -1.84
CA ILE A 41 11.08 8.38 -2.47
C ILE A 41 9.99 8.25 -1.42
N VAL A 42 9.22 9.33 -1.21
CA VAL A 42 8.10 9.35 -0.28
C VAL A 42 6.79 9.17 -1.04
N ILE A 43 6.07 8.11 -0.72
CA ILE A 43 4.75 7.79 -1.27
C ILE A 43 3.71 8.39 -0.33
N LEU A 44 2.87 9.27 -0.86
CA LEU A 44 1.74 9.87 -0.14
C LEU A 44 0.44 9.35 -0.74
N THR A 45 -0.41 8.75 0.08
CA THR A 45 -1.69 8.18 -0.38
C THR A 45 -2.80 8.48 0.62
N ALA A 46 -3.97 8.87 0.14
CA ALA A 46 -5.20 8.89 0.93
C ALA A 46 -6.06 7.67 0.58
N THR A 47 -6.76 7.10 1.56
CA THR A 47 -7.64 5.96 1.34
C THR A 47 -8.90 6.05 2.18
N SER A 48 -9.96 5.38 1.70
CA SER A 48 -11.16 5.08 2.48
C SER A 48 -11.23 3.59 2.89
N GLY A 49 -10.12 2.84 2.81
CA GLY A 49 -10.12 1.43 3.18
C GLY A 49 -8.94 0.62 2.66
N ASP A 50 -9.22 -0.39 1.84
CA ASP A 50 -8.31 -1.49 1.47
C ASP A 50 -7.07 -1.05 0.68
N THR A 51 -7.18 0.05 -0.09
CA THR A 51 -6.06 0.55 -0.90
C THR A 51 -4.88 0.96 -0.01
N GLY A 52 -5.15 1.53 1.17
CA GLY A 52 -4.10 1.90 2.12
C GLY A 52 -3.33 0.68 2.59
N LYS A 53 -4.03 -0.40 2.98
CA LYS A 53 -3.38 -1.64 3.41
C LYS A 53 -2.56 -2.28 2.28
N ALA A 54 -3.10 -2.39 1.07
CA ALA A 54 -2.36 -2.94 -0.07
C ALA A 54 -1.08 -2.14 -0.38
N ALA A 55 -1.13 -0.81 -0.30
CA ALA A 55 0.04 0.05 -0.51
C ALA A 55 1.05 -0.07 0.63
N LEU A 56 0.59 -0.06 1.89
CA LEU A 56 1.43 -0.24 3.08
C LEU A 56 2.20 -1.55 3.04
N GLU A 57 1.49 -2.65 2.76
CA GLU A 57 2.08 -3.99 2.66
C GLU A 57 3.13 -4.04 1.54
N SER A 58 2.82 -3.46 0.38
CA SER A 58 3.71 -3.52 -0.77
C SER A 58 5.00 -2.71 -0.58
N PHE A 59 4.94 -1.57 0.11
CA PHE A 59 6.09 -0.70 0.33
C PHE A 59 6.83 -0.97 1.65
N SER A 60 6.34 -1.90 2.47
CA SER A 60 6.96 -2.24 3.75
C SER A 60 8.41 -2.72 3.57
N ASP A 61 9.32 -2.09 4.33
CA ASP A 61 10.76 -2.33 4.37
C ASP A 61 11.48 -2.29 2.99
N VAL A 62 10.86 -1.64 2.01
CA VAL A 62 11.48 -1.37 0.71
C VAL A 62 12.50 -0.23 0.86
N ASN A 63 13.78 -0.60 0.96
CA ASN A 63 14.88 0.36 1.10
C ASN A 63 14.87 1.43 -0.02
N GLY A 64 15.02 2.70 0.39
CA GLY A 64 14.99 3.88 -0.47
C GLY A 64 13.59 4.46 -0.65
N THR A 65 12.59 3.91 0.06
CA THR A 65 11.22 4.41 0.04
C THR A 65 10.67 4.60 1.44
N LYS A 66 9.74 5.55 1.57
CA LYS A 66 8.89 5.77 2.74
C LYS A 66 7.45 5.88 2.27
N ILE A 67 6.50 5.35 3.03
CA ILE A 67 5.08 5.45 2.69
C ILE A 67 4.29 6.07 3.84
N ILE A 68 3.42 7.02 3.49
CA ILE A 68 2.50 7.68 4.42
C ILE A 68 1.08 7.54 3.89
N VAL A 69 0.24 6.87 4.65
CA VAL A 69 -1.18 6.65 4.33
C VAL A 69 -2.06 7.50 5.23
N PHE A 70 -2.89 8.32 4.62
CA PHE A 70 -3.94 9.09 5.26
C PHE A 70 -5.28 8.37 5.13
N TYR A 71 -6.06 8.32 6.20
CA TYR A 71 -7.43 7.81 6.15
C TYR A 71 -8.36 8.66 7.04
N PRO A 72 -9.65 8.82 6.68
CA PRO A 72 -10.61 9.53 7.53
C PRO A 72 -10.88 8.70 8.78
N ARG A 73 -10.70 9.30 9.97
CA ARG A 73 -10.78 8.60 11.26
C ARG A 73 -12.05 7.77 11.42
N ASP A 74 -13.19 8.34 11.04
CA ASP A 74 -14.50 7.69 11.17
C ASP A 74 -15.05 7.17 9.83
N GLY A 75 -14.25 7.23 8.76
CA GLY A 75 -14.67 6.91 7.39
C GLY A 75 -14.18 5.56 6.86
N VAL A 76 -13.62 4.69 7.71
CA VAL A 76 -13.13 3.35 7.35
C VAL A 76 -13.71 2.29 8.28
N SER A 77 -13.81 1.04 7.81
CA SER A 77 -14.25 -0.05 8.68
C SER A 77 -13.19 -0.40 9.74
N LYS A 78 -13.64 -0.91 10.89
CA LYS A 78 -12.73 -1.33 11.98
C LYS A 78 -11.68 -2.36 11.55
N ILE A 79 -12.01 -3.22 10.57
CA ILE A 79 -11.07 -4.22 10.06
C ILE A 79 -9.98 -3.54 9.24
N GLN A 80 -10.36 -2.64 8.32
CA GLN A 80 -9.41 -1.90 7.49
C GLN A 80 -8.53 -0.97 8.33
N GLU A 81 -9.12 -0.27 9.30
CA GLU A 81 -8.39 0.54 10.27
C GLU A 81 -7.31 -0.28 10.98
N ARG A 82 -7.71 -1.42 11.57
CA ARG A 82 -6.78 -2.34 12.26
C ARG A 82 -5.68 -2.81 11.32
N GLN A 83 -6.03 -3.27 10.13
CA GLN A 83 -5.04 -3.72 9.14
C GLN A 83 -4.00 -2.65 8.80
N MET A 84 -4.40 -1.37 8.74
CA MET A 84 -3.48 -0.26 8.51
C MET A 84 -2.64 0.06 9.75
N ILE A 85 -3.24 0.27 10.92
CA ILE A 85 -2.51 0.72 12.12
C ILE A 85 -1.59 -0.37 12.71
N THR A 86 -1.86 -1.64 12.43
CA THR A 86 -0.99 -2.76 12.83
C THR A 86 -0.01 -3.18 11.73
N GLN A 87 0.13 -2.39 10.66
CA GLN A 87 1.14 -2.67 9.64
C GLN A 87 2.53 -2.65 10.26
N GLU A 88 3.31 -3.69 9.99
CA GLU A 88 4.74 -3.71 10.27
C GLU A 88 5.54 -3.13 9.09
N GLY A 89 6.68 -2.51 9.39
CA GLY A 89 7.58 -1.91 8.42
C GLY A 89 8.17 -0.62 8.95
N SER A 90 9.49 -0.55 9.02
CA SER A 90 10.23 0.59 9.60
C SER A 90 10.04 1.90 8.82
N ASN A 91 9.58 1.81 7.56
CA ASN A 91 9.38 2.91 6.64
C ASN A 91 7.88 3.21 6.37
N THR A 92 6.98 2.63 7.15
CA THR A 92 5.54 2.77 6.99
C THR A 92 4.94 3.72 8.03
N HIS A 93 4.04 4.60 7.59
CA HIS A 93 3.37 5.56 8.46
C HIS A 93 1.88 5.64 8.12
N VAL A 94 1.04 5.67 9.15
CA VAL A 94 -0.41 5.75 9.00
C VAL A 94 -0.93 6.90 9.84
N ILE A 95 -1.73 7.78 9.24
CA ILE A 95 -2.22 9.01 9.85
C ILE A 95 -3.75 9.07 9.69
N ALA A 96 -4.46 9.06 10.81
CA ALA A 96 -5.90 9.31 10.85
C ALA A 96 -6.16 10.82 10.74
N ILE A 97 -6.97 11.21 9.77
CA ILE A 97 -7.38 12.60 9.54
C ILE A 97 -8.76 12.83 10.15
N GLU A 98 -8.90 13.94 10.87
CA GLU A 98 -10.20 14.47 11.32
C GLU A 98 -10.81 15.27 10.18
N GLY A 99 -11.77 14.68 9.46
CA GLY A 99 -12.45 15.29 8.31
C GLY A 99 -13.42 14.35 7.62
#